data_AF-A0A660L6B0-F1
#
_entry.id   AF-A0A660L6B0-F1
#
_cell.length_a   1.000
_cell.length_b   1.000
_cell.length_c   1.000
_cell.angle_alpha   90.00
_cell.angle_beta   90.00
_cell.angle_gamma   90.00
#
_symmetry.space_group_name_H-M   'P 1'
#
loop_
_entity.id
_entity.type
_entity.pdbx_description
1 polymer ?
#
loop_
_entity_poly.entity_id
_entity_poly.type
_entity_poly.pdbx_seq_one_letter_code
_entity_poly.pdbx_strand_id
1 'polypeptide(L)'
;MDPKTLRFLTAEYFRRTGSEILEEDDVLLRVRLSREADLELGYRPMYWSFVDAGNLKPEPLEKTYRFYAPGSDARPSPPSPYGGGEEWLTPTSERLRRILRALARRGSAVRLFEYEEGGGTLAPWYAFTVRVGLFREVAREYVASYGYDAVRGEIVPEFWGRLLDLSLGSEPPPYTRLLPAIRSGEGAARSVVEYVLQEIRGDLGWAEEARARLAEEMRRLDSASLPPPPAKTKSGVSRWEVVESQDASAPKEEPSAKPEFGFDPEKEREDLLRRYRPRIRLSLVQVALVYLAKDPRALPARELAPEPLRRLAERLSGRKSP
;
A
#
# COMPACT_ATOMS: atom_id res chain seq x y z
N MET A 1 12.85 -4.61 -4.84
CA MET A 1 12.99 -5.13 -3.46
C MET A 1 14.19 -6.05 -3.48
N ASP A 2 15.13 -5.86 -2.56
CA ASP A 2 16.35 -6.67 -2.47
C ASP A 2 16.02 -8.13 -2.08
N PRO A 3 16.66 -9.15 -2.68
CA PRO A 3 16.41 -10.56 -2.35
C PRO A 3 16.65 -10.92 -0.88
N LYS A 4 17.62 -10.29 -0.20
CA LYS A 4 17.90 -10.57 1.22
C LYS A 4 16.77 -10.06 2.11
N THR A 5 16.25 -8.87 1.81
CA THR A 5 15.08 -8.32 2.52
C THR A 5 13.86 -9.21 2.36
N LEU A 6 13.63 -9.71 1.14
CA LEU A 6 12.50 -10.59 0.85
C LEU A 6 12.59 -11.91 1.63
N ARG A 7 13.78 -12.53 1.66
CA ARG A 7 14.05 -13.72 2.48
C ARG A 7 13.84 -13.44 3.96
N PHE A 8 14.42 -12.35 4.47
CA PHE A 8 14.29 -11.95 5.87
C PHE A 8 12.82 -11.84 6.30
N LEU A 9 12.03 -11.09 5.54
CA LEU A 9 10.60 -10.91 5.82
C LEU A 9 9.86 -12.26 5.78
N THR A 10 10.17 -13.09 4.79
CA THR A 10 9.55 -14.41 4.65
C THR A 10 9.87 -15.32 5.85
N ALA A 11 11.14 -15.39 6.27
CA ALA A 11 11.54 -16.17 7.44
C ALA A 11 10.89 -15.64 8.72
N GLU A 12 10.85 -14.32 8.90
CA GLU A 12 10.18 -13.68 10.04
C GLU A 12 8.69 -14.00 10.12
N TYR A 13 8.00 -14.08 8.99
CA TYR A 13 6.59 -14.50 8.97
C TYR A 13 6.42 -15.90 9.55
N PHE A 14 7.24 -16.85 9.12
CA PHE A 14 7.16 -18.23 9.59
C PHE A 14 7.53 -18.36 11.07
N ARG A 15 8.57 -17.66 11.54
CA ARG A 15 8.91 -17.62 12.97
C ARG A 15 7.75 -17.06 13.81
N ARG A 16 7.15 -15.94 13.37
CA ARG A 16 6.05 -15.27 14.10
C ARG A 16 4.74 -16.04 14.12
N THR A 17 4.49 -16.89 13.12
CA THR A 17 3.32 -17.78 13.09
C THR A 17 3.56 -19.10 13.82
N GLY A 18 4.72 -19.27 14.46
CA GLY A 18 5.09 -20.51 15.13
C GLY A 18 5.37 -21.68 14.18
N SER A 19 5.68 -21.39 12.92
CA SER A 19 6.17 -22.41 11.97
C SER A 19 7.63 -22.73 12.29
N GLU A 20 8.01 -23.99 12.11
CA GLU A 20 9.37 -24.45 12.35
C GLU A 20 10.21 -24.29 11.07
N ILE A 21 11.34 -23.60 11.18
CA ILE A 21 12.30 -23.48 10.06
C ILE A 21 13.19 -24.72 10.08
N LEU A 22 13.12 -25.49 8.99
CA LEU A 22 13.90 -26.72 8.81
C LEU A 22 15.24 -26.44 8.13
N GLU A 23 15.27 -25.50 7.19
CA GLU A 23 16.46 -25.11 6.42
C GLU A 23 16.32 -23.64 5.98
N GLU A 24 17.36 -22.83 6.15
CA GLU A 24 17.37 -21.41 5.77
C GLU A 24 18.70 -21.06 5.11
N ASP A 25 18.69 -20.97 3.79
CA ASP A 25 19.82 -20.59 2.95
C ASP A 25 19.54 -19.29 2.19
N ASP A 26 20.53 -18.82 1.43
CA ASP A 26 20.37 -17.64 0.60
C ASP A 26 19.33 -17.82 -0.53
N VAL A 27 19.15 -19.04 -1.01
CA VAL A 27 18.29 -19.39 -2.15
C VAL A 27 17.08 -20.23 -1.78
N LEU A 28 17.09 -20.84 -0.59
CA LEU A 28 16.12 -21.85 -0.17
C LEU A 28 15.64 -21.56 1.25
N LEU A 29 14.35 -21.74 1.50
CA LEU A 29 13.77 -21.75 2.83
C LEU A 29 12.79 -22.90 2.94
N ARG A 30 13.13 -23.90 3.77
CA ARG A 30 12.27 -25.03 4.07
C ARG A 30 11.64 -24.84 5.45
N VAL A 31 10.33 -24.95 5.51
CA VAL A 31 9.54 -24.74 6.73
C VAL A 31 8.50 -25.83 6.91
N ARG A 32 8.26 -26.20 8.16
CA ARG A 32 7.09 -26.96 8.58
C ARG A 32 6.05 -25.95 9.09
N LEU A 33 4.95 -25.84 8.35
CA LEU A 33 3.92 -24.84 8.59
C LEU A 33 3.14 -25.11 9.87
N SER A 34 2.92 -24.06 10.66
CA SER A 34 1.91 -24.10 11.72
C SER A 34 0.49 -24.15 11.14
N ARG A 35 -0.48 -24.52 11.98
CA ARG A 35 -1.91 -24.46 11.62
C ARG A 35 -2.32 -23.08 11.14
N GLU A 36 -1.85 -22.05 11.85
CA GLU A 36 -2.15 -20.66 11.54
C GLU A 36 -1.60 -20.25 10.17
N ALA A 37 -0.33 -20.57 9.89
CA ALA A 37 0.31 -20.24 8.61
C ALA A 37 -0.34 -20.98 7.43
N ASP A 38 -0.70 -22.27 7.60
CA ASP A 38 -1.35 -23.05 6.55
C ASP A 38 -2.73 -22.50 6.18
N LEU A 39 -3.55 -22.17 7.19
CA LEU A 39 -4.85 -21.52 7.00
C LEU A 39 -4.74 -20.14 6.35
N GLU A 40 -3.83 -19.29 6.85
CA GLU A 40 -3.66 -17.92 6.36
C GLU A 40 -3.10 -17.88 4.93
N LEU A 41 -2.17 -18.77 4.60
CA LEU A 41 -1.62 -18.88 3.25
C LEU A 41 -2.53 -19.66 2.29
N GLY A 42 -3.46 -20.46 2.82
CA GLY A 42 -4.49 -21.17 2.08
C GLY A 42 -3.96 -22.35 1.26
N TYR A 43 -3.04 -23.15 1.81
CA TYR A 43 -2.57 -24.36 1.12
C TYR A 43 -3.60 -25.48 1.16
N ARG A 44 -4.22 -25.72 2.32
CA ARG A 44 -5.15 -26.85 2.51
C ARG A 44 -6.48 -26.40 3.12
N PRO A 45 -7.34 -25.68 2.37
CA PRO A 45 -8.58 -25.11 2.90
C PRO A 45 -9.56 -26.15 3.47
N MET A 46 -9.56 -27.39 2.94
CA MET A 46 -10.44 -28.46 3.42
C MET A 46 -9.83 -29.33 4.53
N TYR A 47 -8.50 -29.39 4.63
CA TYR A 47 -7.80 -30.30 5.54
C TYR A 47 -8.14 -30.04 7.00
N TRP A 48 -8.07 -28.76 7.41
CA TRP A 48 -8.33 -28.38 8.80
C TRP A 48 -9.78 -28.65 9.20
N SER A 49 -10.75 -28.43 8.30
CA SER A 49 -12.15 -28.78 8.54
C SER A 49 -12.34 -30.28 8.83
N PHE A 50 -11.63 -31.16 8.13
CA PHE A 50 -11.68 -32.60 8.38
C PHE A 50 -10.97 -33.00 9.67
N VAL A 51 -9.80 -32.42 9.95
CA VAL A 51 -9.05 -32.69 11.19
C VAL A 51 -9.87 -32.26 12.41
N ASP A 52 -10.48 -31.08 12.36
CA ASP A 52 -11.34 -30.56 13.43
C ASP A 52 -12.59 -31.42 13.62
N ALA A 53 -13.27 -31.80 12.53
CA ALA A 53 -14.49 -32.62 12.58
C ALA A 53 -14.22 -34.05 13.08
N GLY A 54 -13.09 -34.63 12.71
CA GLY A 54 -12.69 -35.98 13.11
C GLY A 54 -11.92 -36.04 14.42
N ASN A 55 -11.64 -34.91 15.08
CA ASN A 55 -10.73 -34.79 16.23
C ASN A 55 -9.41 -35.54 16.00
N LEU A 56 -8.87 -35.43 14.78
CA LEU A 56 -7.66 -36.15 14.36
C LEU A 56 -6.40 -35.42 14.83
N LYS A 57 -5.30 -36.16 14.95
CA LYS A 57 -3.99 -35.54 15.19
C LYS A 57 -3.56 -34.77 13.93
N PRO A 58 -3.24 -33.47 14.02
CA PRO A 58 -2.84 -32.69 12.86
C PRO A 58 -1.44 -33.07 12.38
N GLU A 59 -1.28 -33.09 11.06
CA GLU A 59 -0.04 -33.29 10.32
C GLU A 59 0.35 -31.97 9.63
N PRO A 60 1.36 -31.27 10.16
CA PRO A 60 1.91 -30.05 9.59
C PRO A 60 2.41 -30.28 8.15
N LEU A 61 2.16 -29.30 7.27
CA LEU A 61 2.64 -29.34 5.89
C LEU A 61 4.08 -28.82 5.84
N GLU A 62 4.98 -29.57 5.21
CA GLU A 62 6.31 -29.07 4.88
C GLU A 62 6.33 -28.38 3.52
N LYS A 63 6.92 -27.19 3.48
CA LYS A 63 7.02 -26.33 2.30
C LYS A 63 8.45 -25.90 2.07
N THR A 64 8.82 -25.89 0.80
CA THR A 64 10.12 -25.41 0.36
C THR A 64 9.91 -24.20 -0.54
N TYR A 65 10.44 -23.06 -0.14
CA TYR A 65 10.40 -21.83 -0.91
C TYR A 65 11.75 -21.58 -1.55
N ARG A 66 11.76 -21.26 -2.85
CA ARG A 66 12.96 -20.83 -3.57
C ARG A 66 12.91 -19.33 -3.85
N PHE A 67 13.99 -18.63 -3.54
CA PHE A 67 14.16 -17.21 -3.85
C PHE A 67 14.95 -17.06 -5.15
N TYR A 68 14.58 -16.06 -5.96
CA TYR A 68 15.31 -15.77 -7.19
C TYR A 68 16.74 -15.29 -6.85
N ALA A 69 17.74 -16.02 -7.33
CA ALA A 69 19.13 -15.61 -7.36
C ALA A 69 19.61 -15.55 -8.82
N PRO A 70 20.18 -14.43 -9.28
CA PRO A 70 20.74 -14.36 -10.63
C PRO A 70 21.82 -15.45 -10.79
N GLY A 71 21.65 -16.32 -11.80
CA GLY A 71 22.54 -17.47 -12.07
C GLY A 71 22.05 -18.83 -11.56
N SER A 72 20.90 -18.92 -10.90
CA SER A 72 20.32 -20.21 -10.51
C SER A 72 19.40 -20.77 -11.61
N ASP A 73 19.81 -21.85 -12.30
CA ASP A 73 19.01 -22.56 -13.33
C ASP A 73 18.06 -23.63 -12.75
N ALA A 74 17.99 -23.74 -11.43
CA ALA A 74 17.23 -24.80 -10.75
C ALA A 74 15.71 -24.55 -10.83
N ARG A 75 15.03 -25.20 -11.78
CA ARG A 75 13.56 -25.20 -11.84
C ARG A 75 12.97 -25.90 -10.60
N PRO A 76 11.83 -25.42 -10.07
CA PRO A 76 11.24 -26.03 -8.90
C PRO A 76 10.71 -27.42 -9.29
N SER A 77 10.71 -28.35 -8.35
CA SER A 77 9.97 -29.59 -8.56
C SER A 77 8.47 -29.28 -8.78
N PRO A 78 7.76 -30.06 -9.63
CA PRO A 78 6.33 -29.86 -9.85
C PRO A 78 5.57 -29.86 -8.53
N PRO A 79 4.54 -29.00 -8.36
CA PRO A 79 3.75 -28.98 -7.13
C PRO A 79 3.11 -30.34 -6.90
N SER A 80 3.25 -30.90 -5.69
CA SER A 80 2.56 -32.14 -5.33
C SER A 80 1.05 -31.89 -5.23
N PRO A 81 0.20 -32.82 -5.71
CA PRO A 81 -1.25 -32.77 -5.48
C PRO A 81 -1.61 -32.70 -3.99
N TYR A 82 -0.73 -33.20 -3.12
CA TYR A 82 -0.91 -33.20 -1.66
C TYR A 82 -0.45 -31.90 -0.99
N GLY A 83 -0.14 -30.87 -1.78
CA GLY A 83 0.26 -29.58 -1.28
C GLY A 83 1.71 -29.52 -0.81
N GLY A 84 2.47 -30.62 -0.72
CA GLY A 84 3.93 -30.59 -0.54
C GLY A 84 4.64 -30.15 -1.83
N GLY A 85 5.83 -29.58 -1.77
CA GLY A 85 6.61 -29.25 -2.97
C GLY A 85 7.10 -27.81 -3.01
N GLU A 86 8.01 -27.58 -3.95
CA GLU A 86 8.76 -26.35 -4.09
C GLU A 86 7.95 -25.23 -4.75
N GLU A 87 8.05 -24.01 -4.24
CA GLU A 87 7.36 -22.83 -4.77
C GLU A 87 8.35 -21.67 -4.93
N TRP A 88 8.32 -20.97 -6.07
CA TRP A 88 9.10 -19.75 -6.25
C TRP A 88 8.43 -18.55 -5.57
N LEU A 89 9.20 -17.86 -4.74
CA LEU A 89 8.83 -16.56 -4.21
C LEU A 89 9.48 -15.45 -5.04
N THR A 90 8.83 -15.11 -6.15
CA THR A 90 9.17 -13.90 -6.90
C THR A 90 8.47 -12.67 -6.31
N PRO A 91 8.98 -11.45 -6.55
CA PRO A 91 8.31 -10.20 -6.13
C PRO A 91 6.86 -10.06 -6.61
N THR A 92 6.50 -10.78 -7.69
CA THR A 92 5.16 -10.77 -8.28
C THR A 92 4.28 -11.94 -7.83
N SER A 93 4.82 -12.91 -7.07
CA SER A 93 4.07 -14.10 -6.67
C SER A 93 2.94 -13.76 -5.70
N GLU A 94 1.78 -14.40 -5.89
CA GLU A 94 0.63 -14.19 -4.99
C GLU A 94 0.93 -14.67 -3.57
N ARG A 95 1.75 -15.72 -3.43
CA ARG A 95 2.21 -16.24 -2.15
C ARG A 95 2.99 -15.21 -1.37
N LEU A 96 3.99 -14.60 -1.99
CA LEU A 96 4.75 -13.55 -1.34
C LEU A 96 3.84 -12.38 -0.97
N ARG A 97 2.92 -11.98 -1.86
CA ARG A 97 1.93 -10.93 -1.56
C ARG A 97 1.05 -11.29 -0.36
N ARG A 98 0.68 -12.56 -0.17
CA ARG A 98 -0.07 -13.02 1.01
C ARG A 98 0.78 -12.94 2.27
N ILE A 99 2.01 -13.46 2.23
CA ILE A 99 2.98 -13.39 3.34
C ILE A 99 3.22 -11.93 3.77
N LEU A 100 3.50 -11.04 2.81
CA LEU A 100 3.75 -9.62 3.09
C LEU A 100 2.49 -8.92 3.63
N ARG A 101 1.30 -9.25 3.12
CA ARG A 101 0.03 -8.72 3.68
C ARG A 101 -0.21 -9.21 5.11
N ALA A 102 0.06 -10.49 5.38
CA ALA A 102 -0.06 -11.06 6.71
C ALA A 102 0.91 -10.40 7.71
N LEU A 103 2.17 -10.23 7.31
CA LEU A 103 3.17 -9.48 8.08
C LEU A 103 2.74 -8.03 8.31
N ALA A 104 2.28 -7.33 7.28
CA ALA A 104 1.84 -5.94 7.40
C ALA A 104 0.65 -5.80 8.37
N ARG A 105 -0.30 -6.75 8.34
CA ARG A 105 -1.42 -6.77 9.29
C ARG A 105 -0.94 -6.99 10.72
N ARG A 106 -0.03 -7.94 10.94
CA ARG A 106 0.53 -8.25 12.27
C ARG A 106 1.45 -7.15 12.79
N GLY A 107 2.16 -6.45 11.91
CA GLY A 107 3.04 -5.32 12.22
C GLY A 107 2.33 -3.96 12.25
N SER A 108 1.02 -3.92 11.99
CA SER A 108 0.24 -2.67 11.93
C SER A 108 0.09 -1.99 13.28
N ALA A 109 0.21 -2.74 14.39
CA ALA A 109 0.18 -2.26 15.76
C ALA A 109 1.34 -2.90 16.55
N VAL A 110 2.32 -2.10 16.99
CA VAL A 110 3.48 -2.60 17.75
C VAL A 110 3.71 -1.76 19.00
N ARG A 111 4.18 -2.39 20.08
CA ARG A 111 4.72 -1.69 21.25
C ARG A 111 6.22 -1.90 21.30
N LEU A 112 6.98 -0.81 21.46
CA LEU A 112 8.43 -0.83 21.50
C LEU A 112 8.95 -0.04 22.72
N PHE A 113 10.12 -0.41 23.22
CA PHE A 113 10.76 0.21 24.37
C PHE A 113 12.21 0.52 24.05
N GLU A 114 12.66 1.73 24.36
CA GLU A 114 14.09 2.06 24.33
C GLU A 114 14.82 1.28 25.42
N TYR A 115 15.89 0.60 25.03
CA TYR A 115 16.80 -0.08 25.92
C TYR A 115 17.90 0.88 26.38
N GLU A 116 17.93 1.13 27.68
CA GLU A 116 18.96 1.92 28.35
C GLU A 116 19.51 1.12 29.54
N GLU A 117 20.83 1.00 29.62
CA GLU A 117 21.49 0.35 30.75
C GLU A 117 21.38 1.26 31.99
N GLY A 118 20.78 0.76 33.07
CA GLY A 118 20.69 1.47 34.35
C GLY A 118 19.27 1.73 34.86
N GLY A 119 18.24 1.46 34.05
CA GLY A 119 16.85 1.71 34.42
C GLY A 119 16.52 3.20 34.40
N GLY A 120 15.33 3.54 33.90
CA GLY A 120 14.96 4.93 33.66
C GLY A 120 13.45 5.15 33.62
N THR A 121 13.04 6.35 33.28
CA THR A 121 11.63 6.67 33.00
C THR A 121 11.43 6.78 31.51
N LEU A 122 10.53 5.94 30.95
CA LEU A 122 10.19 6.00 29.53
C LEU A 122 8.87 6.74 29.31
N ALA A 123 8.90 7.74 28.44
CA ALA A 123 7.73 8.48 28.01
C ALA A 123 7.06 7.80 26.80
N PRO A 124 5.72 7.67 26.79
CA PRO A 124 4.98 7.08 25.68
C PRO A 124 4.82 8.05 24.50
N TRP A 125 5.10 7.56 23.30
CA TRP A 125 4.90 8.23 22.03
C TRP A 125 4.11 7.33 21.08
N TYR A 126 3.11 7.89 20.39
CA TYR A 126 2.48 7.20 19.28
C TYR A 126 3.22 7.53 17.98
N ALA A 127 3.81 6.53 17.35
CA ALA A 127 4.39 6.62 16.02
C ALA A 127 3.33 6.21 14.98
N PHE A 128 3.06 7.10 14.04
CA PHE A 128 2.14 6.87 12.92
C PHE A 128 2.92 6.88 11.61
N THR A 129 2.75 5.81 10.82
CA THR A 129 3.20 5.78 9.43
C THR A 129 2.00 6.08 8.55
N VAL A 130 2.02 7.22 7.87
CA VAL A 130 0.93 7.70 7.01
C VAL A 130 1.37 7.59 5.57
N ARG A 131 0.57 6.91 4.74
CA ARG A 131 0.70 6.98 3.28
C ARG A 131 -0.19 8.10 2.77
N VAL A 132 0.42 9.04 2.06
CA VAL A 132 -0.24 10.18 1.43
C VAL A 132 -0.23 9.96 -0.08
N GLY A 133 -1.42 9.88 -0.67
CA GLY A 133 -1.61 9.83 -2.12
C GLY A 133 -2.29 11.10 -2.62
N LEU A 134 -1.61 11.82 -3.49
CA LEU A 134 -2.12 12.98 -4.22
C LEU A 134 -2.40 12.53 -5.65
N PHE A 135 -3.68 12.44 -6.00
CA PHE A 135 -4.12 11.98 -7.32
C PHE A 135 -4.47 13.19 -8.19
N ARG A 136 -3.70 13.34 -9.26
CA ARG A 136 -4.04 14.07 -10.49
C ARG A 136 -3.73 13.15 -11.67
N GLU A 137 -3.66 13.67 -12.89
CA GLU A 137 -3.24 12.90 -14.09
C GLU A 137 -2.09 11.92 -13.80
N VAL A 138 -1.12 12.35 -12.99
CA VAL A 138 -0.11 11.51 -12.39
C VAL A 138 -0.36 11.40 -10.89
N ALA A 139 -0.46 10.16 -10.38
CA ALA A 139 -0.54 9.90 -8.95
C ALA A 139 0.84 10.07 -8.30
N ARG A 140 0.92 10.92 -7.27
CA ARG A 140 2.10 11.06 -6.41
C ARG A 140 1.79 10.42 -5.07
N GLU A 141 2.53 9.39 -4.71
CA GLU A 141 2.42 8.74 -3.41
C GLU A 141 3.74 8.89 -2.64
N TYR A 142 3.64 9.18 -1.35
CA TYR A 142 4.76 9.15 -0.44
C TYR A 142 4.33 8.61 0.93
N VAL A 143 5.31 8.15 1.70
CA VAL A 143 5.11 7.68 3.07
C VAL A 143 5.83 8.64 4.00
N ALA A 144 5.11 9.12 5.01
CA ALA A 144 5.63 10.00 6.03
C ALA A 144 5.44 9.37 7.41
N SER A 145 6.33 9.73 8.34
CA SER A 145 6.28 9.24 9.72
C SER A 145 6.10 10.40 10.69
N TYR A 146 5.18 10.24 11.64
CA TYR A 146 4.83 11.24 12.63
C TYR A 146 4.81 10.64 14.03
N GLY A 147 5.44 11.30 14.98
CA GLY A 147 5.39 10.99 16.40
C GLY A 147 4.41 11.90 17.08
N TYR A 148 3.60 11.36 17.99
CA TYR A 148 2.70 12.13 18.83
C TYR A 148 3.05 11.86 20.30
N ASP A 149 3.36 12.91 21.04
CA ASP A 149 3.63 12.82 22.48
C ASP A 149 2.33 12.44 23.21
N ALA A 150 2.26 11.23 23.76
CA ALA A 150 1.04 10.74 24.41
C ALA A 150 0.77 11.42 25.78
N VAL A 151 1.69 12.28 26.24
CA VAL A 151 1.55 13.12 27.43
C VAL A 151 1.24 14.57 27.01
N ARG A 152 2.16 15.23 26.28
CA ARG A 152 2.03 16.66 25.96
C ARG A 152 1.07 16.92 24.80
N GLY A 153 0.98 16.00 23.84
CA GLY A 153 0.15 16.13 22.64
C GLY A 153 0.81 16.87 21.47
N GLU A 154 2.14 16.96 21.48
CA GLU A 154 2.92 17.55 20.40
C GLU A 154 3.15 16.56 19.26
N ILE A 155 3.28 17.07 18.03
CA ILE A 155 3.54 16.28 16.83
C ILE A 155 4.98 16.51 16.35
N VAL A 156 5.70 15.44 16.04
CA VAL A 156 7.07 15.45 15.56
C VAL A 156 7.16 14.73 14.21
N PRO A 157 7.50 15.41 13.10
CA PRO A 157 7.70 14.77 11.81
C PRO A 157 9.01 13.96 11.77
N GLU A 158 9.12 13.09 10.76
CA GLU A 158 10.29 12.23 10.52
C GLU A 158 10.65 11.34 11.71
N PHE A 159 9.62 10.90 12.44
CA PHE A 159 9.78 10.20 13.72
C PHE A 159 10.61 8.93 13.60
N TRP A 160 10.32 8.07 12.62
CA TRP A 160 11.10 6.82 12.46
C TRP A 160 12.56 7.11 12.12
N GLY A 161 12.85 8.17 11.37
CA GLY A 161 14.21 8.61 11.05
C GLY A 161 15.02 8.98 12.30
N ARG A 162 14.37 9.62 13.27
CA ARG A 162 14.97 10.00 14.57
C ARG A 162 15.22 8.79 15.48
N LEU A 163 14.41 7.74 15.35
CA LEU A 163 14.50 6.53 16.16
C LEU A 163 15.51 5.50 15.63
N LEU A 164 16.05 5.69 14.42
CA LEU A 164 16.93 4.70 13.77
C LEU A 164 18.16 4.31 14.58
N ASP A 165 18.73 5.25 15.34
CA ASP A 165 19.94 5.04 16.12
C ASP A 165 19.65 4.47 17.52
N LEU A 166 18.39 4.54 17.98
CA LEU A 166 17.99 4.03 19.29
C LEU A 166 17.87 2.51 19.31
N SER A 167 18.25 1.90 20.43
CA SER A 167 18.06 0.47 20.65
C SER A 167 16.64 0.22 21.12
N LEU A 168 15.77 -0.25 20.23
CA LEU A 168 14.37 -0.55 20.54
C LEU A 168 14.15 -2.05 20.68
N GLY A 169 13.49 -2.47 21.75
CA GLY A 169 13.07 -3.84 22.02
C GLY A 169 11.56 -3.99 22.14
N SER A 170 11.06 -5.23 22.03
CA SER A 170 9.64 -5.56 22.25
C SER A 170 9.25 -5.68 23.72
N GLU A 171 10.24 -5.86 24.60
CA GLU A 171 10.05 -6.01 26.05
C GLU A 171 10.59 -4.79 26.79
N PRO A 172 9.92 -4.36 27.88
CA PRO A 172 10.42 -3.28 28.70
C PRO A 172 11.72 -3.71 29.39
N PRO A 173 12.78 -2.88 29.38
CA PRO A 173 14.01 -3.19 30.09
C PRO A 173 13.76 -3.34 31.60
N PRO A 174 14.56 -4.17 32.30
CA PRO A 174 14.41 -4.35 33.73
C PRO A 174 14.58 -3.01 34.48
N TYR A 175 13.87 -2.86 35.60
CA TYR A 175 13.91 -1.66 36.47
C TYR A 175 13.49 -0.34 35.80
N THR A 176 12.64 -0.42 34.76
CA THR A 176 12.18 0.76 34.01
C THR A 176 10.78 1.19 34.45
N ARG A 177 10.58 2.49 34.67
CA ARG A 177 9.27 3.10 34.93
C ARG A 177 8.64 3.59 33.63
N LEU A 178 7.48 3.05 33.29
CA LEU A 178 6.71 3.52 32.13
C LEU A 178 5.76 4.65 32.55
N LEU A 179 5.81 5.79 31.87
CA LEU A 179 4.80 6.82 32.05
C LEU A 179 3.49 6.40 31.35
N PRO A 180 2.32 6.72 31.93
CA PRO A 180 1.04 6.40 31.31
C PRO A 180 0.81 7.27 30.07
N ALA A 181 0.23 6.68 29.02
CA ALA A 181 -0.28 7.43 27.88
C ALA A 181 -1.57 8.14 28.30
N ILE A 182 -1.48 9.44 28.60
CA ILE A 182 -2.62 10.25 29.08
C ILE A 182 -3.63 10.47 27.94
N ARG A 183 -3.13 10.61 26.72
CA ARG A 183 -3.93 10.86 25.52
C ARG A 183 -4.22 9.55 24.79
N SER A 184 -5.42 9.42 24.22
CA SER A 184 -5.81 8.21 23.50
C SER A 184 -5.13 8.14 22.12
N GLY A 185 -4.88 6.91 21.66
CA GLY A 185 -4.33 6.66 20.32
C GLY A 185 -5.24 7.16 19.19
N GLU A 186 -6.56 7.12 19.37
CA GLU A 186 -7.53 7.65 18.40
C GLU A 186 -7.46 9.18 18.29
N GLY A 187 -7.36 9.87 19.43
CA GLY A 187 -7.19 11.33 19.46
C GLY A 187 -5.87 11.76 18.85
N ALA A 188 -4.80 11.00 19.12
CA ALA A 188 -3.49 11.18 18.50
C ALA A 188 -3.56 10.98 16.97
N ALA A 189 -4.20 9.90 16.50
CA ALA A 189 -4.37 9.63 15.07
C ALA A 189 -5.14 10.75 14.36
N ARG A 190 -6.24 11.22 14.95
CA ARG A 190 -7.01 12.36 14.42
C ARG A 190 -6.16 13.63 14.34
N SER A 191 -5.36 13.91 15.36
CA SER A 191 -4.48 15.09 15.40
C SER A 191 -3.41 15.02 14.32
N VAL A 192 -2.81 13.84 14.08
CA VAL A 192 -1.84 13.64 13.01
C VAL A 192 -2.48 13.77 11.63
N VAL A 193 -3.68 13.20 11.43
CA VAL A 193 -4.41 13.37 10.16
C VAL A 193 -4.71 14.84 9.88
N GLU A 194 -5.18 15.59 10.87
CA GLU A 194 -5.42 17.03 10.71
C GLU A 194 -4.12 17.78 10.40
N TYR A 195 -3.02 17.46 11.10
CA TYR A 195 -1.70 18.04 10.82
C TYR A 195 -1.27 17.82 9.36
N VAL A 196 -1.37 16.59 8.86
CA VAL A 196 -1.04 16.25 7.47
C VAL A 196 -1.95 16.99 6.48
N LEU A 197 -3.24 17.11 6.79
CA LEU A 197 -4.16 17.87 5.95
C LEU A 197 -3.83 19.36 5.91
N GLN A 198 -3.39 19.95 7.02
CA GLN A 198 -2.95 21.34 7.06
C GLN A 198 -1.67 21.55 6.26
N GLU A 199 -0.71 20.63 6.32
CA GLU A 199 0.51 20.66 5.50
C GLU A 199 0.18 20.63 4.00
N ILE A 200 -0.74 19.73 3.59
CA ILE A 200 -1.20 19.65 2.19
C ILE A 200 -2.00 20.90 1.77
N ARG A 201 -2.77 21.51 2.69
CA ARG A 201 -3.48 22.77 2.42
C ARG A 201 -2.53 23.96 2.31
N GLY A 202 -1.35 23.89 2.89
CA GLY A 202 -0.30 24.91 2.73
C GLY A 202 0.26 24.96 1.32
N ASP A 203 0.27 23.84 0.60
CA ASP A 203 0.71 23.72 -0.80
C ASP A 203 -0.42 23.17 -1.69
N LEU A 204 -1.31 24.07 -2.12
CA LEU A 204 -2.39 23.75 -3.05
C LEU A 204 -2.01 23.89 -4.53
N GLY A 205 -0.74 24.20 -4.85
CA GLY A 205 -0.31 24.45 -6.23
C GLY A 205 -0.62 23.27 -7.15
N TRP A 206 -0.40 22.05 -6.66
CA TRP A 206 -0.72 20.83 -7.42
C TRP A 206 -2.21 20.68 -7.75
N ALA A 207 -3.10 21.16 -6.87
CA ALA A 207 -4.55 21.04 -7.01
C ALA A 207 -5.11 22.16 -7.91
N GLU A 208 -4.55 23.36 -7.84
CA GLU A 208 -4.88 24.47 -8.72
C GLU A 208 -4.47 24.18 -10.17
N GLU A 209 -3.25 23.68 -10.38
CA GLU A 209 -2.76 23.22 -11.69
C GLU A 209 -3.68 22.14 -12.28
N ALA A 210 -4.09 21.16 -11.47
CA ALA A 210 -4.98 20.09 -11.92
C ALA A 210 -6.35 20.62 -12.34
N ARG A 211 -6.91 21.60 -11.61
CA ARG A 211 -8.17 22.27 -11.97
C ARG A 211 -8.03 23.09 -13.25
N ALA A 212 -6.92 23.82 -13.42
CA ALA A 212 -6.66 24.60 -14.62
C ALA A 212 -6.55 23.69 -15.86
N ARG A 213 -5.84 22.56 -15.74
CA ARG A 213 -5.75 21.54 -16.80
C ARG A 213 -7.11 20.93 -17.13
N LEU A 214 -7.89 20.53 -16.12
CA LEU A 214 -9.25 20.04 -16.32
C LEU A 214 -10.12 21.06 -17.07
N ALA A 215 -10.04 22.34 -16.72
CA ALA A 215 -10.82 23.39 -17.36
C ALA A 215 -10.41 23.62 -18.83
N GLU A 216 -9.14 23.43 -19.16
CA GLU A 216 -8.64 23.49 -20.54
C GLU A 216 -9.11 22.29 -21.37
N GLU A 217 -9.00 21.07 -20.84
CA GLU A 217 -9.49 19.86 -21.51
C GLU A 217 -11.01 19.88 -21.70
N MET A 218 -11.75 20.39 -20.70
CA MET A 218 -13.19 20.59 -20.82
C MET A 218 -13.53 21.59 -21.94
N ARG A 219 -12.79 22.71 -22.05
CA ARG A 219 -12.98 23.68 -23.14
C ARG A 219 -12.71 23.10 -24.52
N ARG A 220 -11.68 22.25 -24.65
CA ARG A 220 -11.38 21.53 -25.91
C ARG A 220 -12.52 20.59 -26.28
N LEU A 221 -13.00 19.81 -25.31
CA LEU A 221 -14.13 18.90 -25.49
C LEU A 221 -15.40 19.63 -25.92
N ASP A 222 -15.71 20.75 -25.27
CA ASP A 222 -16.86 21.59 -25.61
C ASP A 222 -16.75 22.15 -27.04
N SER A 223 -15.58 22.65 -27.41
CA SER A 223 -15.33 23.19 -28.75
C SER A 223 -15.41 22.12 -29.85
N ALA A 224 -15.02 20.89 -29.55
CA ALA A 224 -15.12 19.75 -30.47
C ALA A 224 -16.55 19.19 -30.58
N SER A 225 -17.37 19.39 -29.54
CA SER A 225 -18.78 18.97 -29.51
C SER A 225 -19.74 19.96 -30.18
N LEU A 226 -19.29 21.19 -30.49
CA LEU A 226 -20.10 22.15 -31.24
C LEU A 226 -20.20 21.73 -32.72
N PRO A 227 -21.41 21.73 -33.32
CA PRO A 227 -21.54 21.48 -34.75
C PRO A 227 -20.76 22.52 -35.54
N PRO A 228 -20.13 22.15 -36.67
CA PRO A 228 -19.42 23.12 -37.50
C PRO A 228 -20.38 24.25 -37.89
N PRO A 229 -19.92 25.52 -37.88
CA PRO A 229 -20.76 26.63 -38.30
C PRO A 229 -21.30 26.34 -39.70
N PRO A 230 -22.59 26.64 -39.99
CA PRO A 230 -23.15 26.39 -41.30
C PRO A 230 -22.26 27.08 -42.33
N ALA A 231 -21.76 26.28 -43.29
CA ALA A 231 -20.94 26.79 -44.37
C ALA A 231 -21.69 27.95 -45.02
N LYS A 232 -21.09 29.15 -45.02
CA LYS A 232 -21.63 30.31 -45.72
C LYS A 232 -21.70 29.95 -47.21
N THR A 233 -22.87 29.51 -47.66
CA THR A 233 -23.16 29.28 -49.06
C THR A 233 -23.06 30.62 -49.76
N LYS A 234 -21.98 30.78 -50.54
CA LYS A 234 -21.86 31.89 -51.48
C LYS A 234 -22.98 31.74 -52.50
N SER A 235 -23.82 32.77 -52.55
CA SER A 235 -24.80 33.01 -53.62
C SER A 235 -24.15 32.86 -54.99
N GLY A 236 -24.67 31.93 -55.80
CA GLY A 236 -24.24 31.71 -57.18
C GLY A 236 -25.34 30.98 -57.95
N VAL A 237 -25.91 31.68 -58.92
CA VAL A 237 -27.09 31.35 -59.74
C VAL A 237 -26.83 30.20 -60.72
N SER A 238 -27.90 29.44 -61.05
CA SER A 238 -28.31 28.85 -62.37
C SER A 238 -28.74 27.38 -62.23
N ARG A 239 -30.05 27.05 -62.28
CA ARG A 239 -30.88 26.71 -63.48
C ARG A 239 -30.53 25.35 -64.11
N TRP A 240 -31.44 24.37 -63.98
CA TRP A 240 -32.27 23.71 -65.03
C TRP A 240 -33.33 22.81 -64.37
N GLU A 241 -34.59 22.95 -64.78
CA GLU A 241 -35.70 21.97 -64.66
C GLU A 241 -35.40 20.77 -65.62
N VAL A 242 -35.97 19.57 -65.59
CA VAL A 242 -37.34 19.00 -65.43
C VAL A 242 -37.09 17.48 -65.13
N VAL A 243 -37.89 16.70 -64.38
CA VAL A 243 -39.10 15.93 -64.81
C VAL A 243 -39.69 15.20 -63.57
N GLU A 244 -41.02 15.22 -63.49
CA GLU A 244 -42.00 14.31 -62.83
C GLU A 244 -41.54 12.86 -62.54
N SER A 245 -42.03 12.09 -61.55
CA SER A 245 -43.37 11.97 -60.95
C SER A 245 -43.35 10.96 -59.77
N GLN A 246 -44.37 11.09 -58.91
CA GLN A 246 -45.11 10.06 -58.14
C GLN A 246 -44.73 9.68 -56.69
N ASP A 247 -45.71 10.00 -55.83
CA ASP A 247 -46.37 9.21 -54.78
C ASP A 247 -45.69 8.86 -53.44
N ALA A 248 -46.18 9.56 -52.41
CA ALA A 248 -46.72 9.07 -51.14
C ALA A 248 -45.95 7.99 -50.35
N SER A 249 -45.32 8.40 -49.24
CA SER A 249 -45.53 7.77 -47.93
C SER A 249 -44.91 8.58 -46.78
N ALA A 250 -45.58 8.51 -45.63
CA ALA A 250 -45.31 9.18 -44.35
C ALA A 250 -43.85 9.16 -43.86
N PRO A 251 -43.45 10.12 -43.00
CA PRO A 251 -42.11 10.12 -42.41
C PRO A 251 -41.96 8.91 -41.50
N LYS A 252 -41.14 7.94 -41.92
CA LYS A 252 -40.56 6.98 -40.99
C LYS A 252 -39.60 7.74 -40.09
N GLU A 253 -39.93 7.85 -38.81
CA GLU A 253 -38.95 8.12 -37.77
C GLU A 253 -37.82 7.11 -37.93
N GLU A 254 -36.65 7.57 -38.36
CA GLU A 254 -35.44 6.78 -38.31
C GLU A 254 -35.15 6.47 -36.83
N PRO A 255 -35.00 5.19 -36.44
CA PRO A 255 -34.55 4.87 -35.10
C PRO A 255 -33.14 5.44 -34.99
N SER A 256 -32.90 6.24 -33.95
CA SER A 256 -31.58 6.74 -33.59
C SER A 256 -30.65 5.55 -33.33
N ALA A 257 -29.97 5.09 -34.38
CA ALA A 257 -28.91 4.11 -34.29
C ALA A 257 -27.77 4.80 -33.56
N LYS A 258 -27.67 4.57 -32.24
CA LYS A 258 -26.46 4.92 -31.48
C LYS A 258 -25.29 4.20 -32.17
N PRO A 259 -24.30 4.91 -32.72
CA PRO A 259 -23.16 4.24 -33.30
C PRO A 259 -22.39 3.53 -32.18
N GLU A 260 -22.14 2.22 -32.35
CA GLU A 260 -21.38 1.38 -31.40
C GLU A 260 -19.93 1.84 -31.18
N PHE A 261 -19.48 2.82 -31.98
CA PHE A 261 -18.21 3.53 -31.87
C PHE A 261 -18.41 5.05 -32.03
N GLY A 262 -19.42 5.60 -31.37
CA GLY A 262 -19.68 7.04 -31.30
C GLY A 262 -18.88 7.71 -30.18
N PHE A 263 -18.25 8.83 -30.50
CA PHE A 263 -17.75 9.77 -29.49
C PHE A 263 -18.92 10.22 -28.62
N ASP A 264 -18.94 9.77 -27.36
CA ASP A 264 -19.94 10.19 -26.37
C ASP A 264 -19.32 11.29 -25.50
N PRO A 265 -19.69 12.57 -25.71
CA PRO A 265 -19.09 13.67 -24.99
C PRO A 265 -19.38 13.60 -23.48
N GLU A 266 -20.47 12.97 -23.05
CA GLU A 266 -20.76 12.82 -21.61
C GLU A 266 -19.81 11.83 -20.94
N LYS A 267 -19.53 10.71 -21.62
CA LYS A 267 -18.59 9.70 -21.13
C LYS A 267 -17.16 10.25 -21.07
N GLU A 268 -16.73 10.98 -22.10
CA GLU A 268 -15.42 11.66 -22.12
C GLU A 268 -15.32 12.72 -21.01
N ARG A 269 -16.38 13.49 -20.76
CA ARG A 269 -16.44 14.41 -19.62
C ARG A 269 -16.27 13.67 -18.29
N GLU A 270 -16.93 12.53 -18.11
CA GLU A 270 -16.79 11.72 -16.90
C GLU A 270 -15.36 11.18 -16.74
N ASP A 271 -14.74 10.71 -17.82
CA ASP A 271 -13.36 10.21 -17.82
C ASP A 271 -12.35 11.32 -17.52
N LEU A 272 -12.53 12.53 -18.07
CA LEU A 272 -11.74 13.71 -17.70
C LEU A 272 -11.90 14.06 -16.22
N LEU A 273 -13.12 14.03 -15.68
CA LEU A 273 -13.36 14.25 -14.25
C LEU A 273 -12.73 13.16 -13.38
N ARG A 274 -12.71 11.90 -13.82
CA ARG A 274 -12.04 10.80 -13.10
C ARG A 274 -10.53 10.98 -13.07
N ARG A 275 -9.93 11.48 -14.16
CA ARG A 275 -8.49 11.63 -14.33
C ARG A 275 -7.91 12.89 -13.68
N TYR A 276 -8.57 14.03 -13.83
CA TYR A 276 -7.99 15.33 -13.43
C TYR A 276 -8.57 15.90 -12.13
N ARG A 277 -9.68 15.36 -11.59
CA ARG A 277 -10.21 15.85 -10.31
C ARG A 277 -9.20 15.57 -9.20
N PRO A 278 -8.68 16.61 -8.52
CA PRO A 278 -7.71 16.43 -7.45
C PRO A 278 -8.34 15.65 -6.30
N ARG A 279 -7.69 14.56 -5.88
CA ARG A 279 -8.15 13.73 -4.76
C ARG A 279 -6.97 13.46 -3.82
N ILE A 280 -7.24 13.55 -2.53
CA ILE A 280 -6.29 13.20 -1.48
C ILE A 280 -6.75 11.87 -0.89
N ARG A 281 -5.84 10.91 -0.79
CA ARG A 281 -6.04 9.67 -0.03
C ARG A 281 -5.03 9.62 1.09
N LEU A 282 -5.53 9.57 2.32
CA LEU A 282 -4.72 9.30 3.50
C LEU A 282 -5.00 7.88 3.97
N SER A 283 -3.95 7.15 4.32
CA SER A 283 -4.08 5.82 4.92
C SER A 283 -3.06 5.67 6.03
N LEU A 284 -3.53 5.36 7.24
CA LEU A 284 -2.68 4.93 8.34
C LEU A 284 -2.20 3.51 8.04
N VAL A 285 -0.91 3.37 7.78
CA VAL A 285 -0.27 2.10 7.42
C VAL A 285 0.14 1.33 8.68
N GLN A 286 0.66 2.04 9.67
CA GLN A 286 1.15 1.48 10.92
C GLN A 286 0.95 2.47 12.06
N VAL A 287 0.62 1.93 13.22
CA VAL A 287 0.62 2.62 14.51
C VAL A 287 1.59 1.87 15.42
N ALA A 288 2.49 2.56 16.09
CA ALA A 288 3.30 1.97 17.15
C ALA A 288 3.24 2.82 18.41
N LEU A 289 3.19 2.18 19.57
CA LEU A 289 3.37 2.83 20.86
C LEU A 289 4.81 2.61 21.30
N VAL A 290 5.62 3.65 21.23
CA VAL A 290 7.05 3.60 21.54
C VAL A 290 7.30 4.31 22.87
N TYR A 291 8.00 3.64 23.77
CA TYR A 291 8.43 4.18 25.05
C TYR A 291 9.88 4.61 24.95
N LEU A 292 10.15 5.91 25.09
CA LEU A 292 11.48 6.50 24.90
C LEU A 292 11.97 7.17 26.18
N ALA A 293 13.25 6.97 26.50
CA ALA A 293 13.96 7.70 27.54
C ALA A 293 14.41 9.06 26.98
N LYS A 294 14.90 9.07 25.74
CA LYS A 294 15.38 10.28 25.07
C LYS A 294 14.23 11.02 24.41
N ASP A 295 14.31 12.34 24.44
CA ASP A 295 13.36 13.18 23.73
C ASP A 295 13.62 13.11 22.22
N PRO A 296 12.70 12.57 21.40
CA PRO A 296 12.89 12.41 19.97
C PRO A 296 13.10 13.75 19.24
N ARG A 297 12.65 14.87 19.82
CA ARG A 297 12.84 16.21 19.25
C ARG A 297 14.32 16.62 19.20
N ALA A 298 15.12 16.15 20.14
CA ALA A 298 16.55 16.43 20.23
C ALA A 298 17.41 15.52 19.31
N LEU A 299 16.81 14.48 18.72
CA LEU A 299 17.52 13.55 17.86
C LEU A 299 17.58 14.05 16.40
N PRO A 300 18.66 13.78 15.66
CA PRO A 300 18.75 14.17 14.26
C PRO A 300 17.71 13.40 13.43
N ALA A 301 17.01 14.10 12.54
CA ALA A 301 16.13 13.46 11.57
C ALA A 301 17.00 12.90 10.43
N ARG A 302 16.85 11.60 10.17
CA ARG A 302 17.49 10.92 9.04
C ARG A 302 16.44 10.47 8.06
N GLU A 303 16.75 10.61 6.77
CA GLU A 303 15.87 10.14 5.71
C GLU A 303 15.76 8.60 5.74
N LEU A 304 14.53 8.09 5.64
CA LEU A 304 14.23 6.67 5.56
C LEU A 304 14.54 6.14 4.16
N ALA A 305 15.82 6.09 3.80
CA ALA A 305 16.31 5.32 2.67
C ALA A 305 16.08 3.80 2.90
N PRO A 306 16.13 2.96 1.86
CA PRO A 306 16.00 1.50 2.01
C PRO A 306 17.08 0.87 2.91
N GLU A 307 18.28 1.46 2.97
CA GLU A 307 19.39 1.03 3.83
C GLU A 307 19.07 1.13 5.34
N PRO A 308 18.51 2.24 5.85
CA PRO A 308 17.98 2.33 7.22
C PRO A 308 16.97 1.25 7.63
N LEU A 309 16.03 0.87 6.75
CA LEU A 309 15.06 -0.20 7.04
C LEU A 309 15.73 -1.56 7.21
N ARG A 310 16.81 -1.79 6.45
CA ARG A 310 17.66 -2.98 6.60
C ARG A 310 18.36 -3.00 7.95
N ARG A 311 18.94 -1.88 8.40
CA ARG A 311 19.56 -1.79 9.74
C ARG A 311 18.54 -1.99 10.86
N LEU A 312 17.33 -1.44 10.71
CA LEU A 312 16.25 -1.64 11.68
C LEU A 312 15.83 -3.12 11.75
N ALA A 313 15.71 -3.78 10.60
CA ALA A 313 15.44 -5.21 10.50
C ALA A 313 16.55 -6.06 11.15
N GLU A 314 17.83 -5.75 10.86
CA GLU A 314 19.00 -6.40 11.47
C GLU A 314 18.98 -6.25 13.00
N ARG A 315 18.73 -5.04 13.52
CA ARG A 315 18.62 -4.77 14.98
C ARG A 315 17.46 -5.50 15.65
N LEU A 316 16.27 -5.49 15.03
CA LEU A 316 15.09 -6.18 15.56
C LEU A 316 15.25 -7.70 15.57
N SER A 317 16.09 -8.25 14.69
CA SER A 317 16.38 -9.68 14.60
C SER A 317 17.44 -10.18 15.59
N GLY A 318 18.05 -9.30 16.38
CA GLY A 318 19.09 -9.66 17.35
C GLY A 318 20.40 -10.20 16.74
N ARG A 319 20.52 -10.28 15.41
CA ARG A 319 21.76 -10.68 14.74
C ARG A 319 22.69 -9.47 14.65
N LYS A 320 23.76 -9.47 15.45
CA LYS A 320 24.95 -8.65 15.17
C LYS A 320 25.55 -9.15 13.85
N SER A 321 25.68 -8.29 12.85
CA SER A 321 26.59 -8.57 11.72
C SER A 321 28.02 -8.71 12.27
N PRO A 322 28.82 -9.67 11.76
CA PRO A 322 30.25 -9.74 12.05
C PRO A 322 31.02 -8.52 11.51
#